data_AF-A0A2D5RN31-F1
#
_entry.id   AF-A0A2D5RN31-F1
#
_cell.length_a   1.000
_cell.length_b   1.000
_cell.length_c   1.000
_cell.angle_alpha   90.00
_cell.angle_beta   90.00
_cell.angle_gamma   90.00
#
_symmetry.space_group_name_H-M   'P 1'
#
loop_
_entity.id
_entity.type
_entity.pdbx_description
1 polymer ?
#
loop_
_entity_poly.entity_id
_entity_poly.type
_entity_poly.pdbx_seq_one_letter_code
_entity_poly.pdbx_strand_id
1 'polypeptide(L)'
;MYRSASFVKAILERIGVPQRPASLEDRLQNAYLPEECVAEEFSEKEIVWSAAHHAPAEIKGRLDDAKYIPLYGVPCYAIYIPEKVDSSESSYSNTEVGGFNAYSPAYDLGKLEHLLGYGVDLTRV
;
A
#
# COMPACT_ATOMS: atom_id res chain seq x y z
N MET A 1 -0.06 26.75 13.50
CA MET A 1 0.85 27.16 12.40
C MET A 1 0.33 26.51 11.12
N TYR A 2 -0.29 27.27 10.22
CA TYR A 2 -0.81 26.73 8.96
C TYR A 2 0.37 26.53 7.99
N ARG A 3 0.55 25.32 7.49
CA ARG A 3 1.54 25.03 6.43
C ARG A 3 0.80 25.12 5.09
N SER A 4 1.41 25.71 4.08
CA SER A 4 0.81 25.71 2.74
C SER A 4 0.74 24.29 2.19
N ALA A 5 -0.29 23.98 1.41
CA ALA A 5 -0.43 22.65 0.79
C ALA A 5 0.80 22.26 -0.03
N SER A 6 1.41 23.21 -0.74
CA SER A 6 2.64 23.01 -1.51
C SER A 6 3.84 22.66 -0.64
N PHE A 7 3.95 23.26 0.55
CA PHE A 7 5.02 22.94 1.48
C PHE A 7 4.88 21.51 2.04
N VAL A 8 3.66 21.09 2.37
CA VAL A 8 3.39 19.72 2.81
C VAL A 8 3.69 18.72 1.70
N LYS A 9 3.23 18.99 0.47
CA LYS A 9 3.49 18.14 -0.69
C LYS A 9 5.00 17.97 -0.96
N ALA A 10 5.76 19.04 -0.92
CA ALA A 10 7.22 18.99 -1.11
C ALA A 10 7.94 18.17 -0.03
N ILE A 11 7.43 18.17 1.21
CA ILE A 11 7.97 17.30 2.27
C ILE A 11 7.64 15.83 1.99
N LEU A 12 6.38 15.54 1.63
CA LEU A 12 5.96 14.17 1.35
C LEU A 12 6.73 13.56 0.17
N GLU A 13 6.96 14.34 -0.89
CA GLU A 13 7.77 13.94 -2.04
C GLU A 13 9.22 13.69 -1.63
N ARG A 14 9.81 14.54 -0.78
CA ARG A 14 11.19 14.37 -0.29
C ARG A 14 11.37 13.16 0.64
N ILE A 15 10.33 12.78 1.37
CA ILE A 15 10.33 11.60 2.25
C ILE A 15 10.06 10.32 1.43
N GLY A 16 9.55 10.43 0.21
CA GLY A 16 9.15 9.26 -0.58
C GLY A 16 7.87 8.62 -0.05
N VAL A 17 6.88 9.42 0.37
CA VAL A 17 5.56 8.88 0.74
C VAL A 17 4.79 8.55 -0.54
N PRO A 18 4.37 7.30 -0.77
CA PRO A 18 3.58 6.95 -1.94
C PRO A 18 2.21 7.65 -1.86
N GLN A 19 1.74 8.17 -3.01
CA GLN A 19 0.51 8.97 -3.06
C GLN A 19 -0.53 8.32 -3.95
N ARG A 20 -1.79 8.38 -3.51
CA ARG A 20 -2.93 8.03 -4.34
C ARG A 20 -3.17 9.13 -5.38
N PRO A 21 -3.20 8.82 -6.69
CA PRO A 21 -3.48 9.81 -7.73
C PRO A 21 -4.84 10.48 -7.52
N ALA A 22 -4.94 11.76 -7.91
CA ALA A 22 -6.17 12.53 -7.73
C ALA A 22 -7.24 12.23 -8.79
N SER A 23 -6.82 12.01 -10.05
CA SER A 23 -7.75 11.73 -11.14
C SER A 23 -8.11 10.24 -11.20
N LEU A 24 -9.29 9.94 -11.75
CA LEU A 24 -9.72 8.57 -12.00
C LEU A 24 -8.92 7.92 -13.15
N GLU A 25 -8.53 8.70 -14.15
CA GLU A 25 -7.74 8.21 -15.29
C GLU A 25 -6.35 7.73 -14.86
N ASP A 26 -5.69 8.49 -13.98
CA ASP A 26 -4.38 8.10 -13.43
C ASP A 26 -4.46 6.85 -12.54
N ARG A 27 -5.63 6.56 -11.96
CA ARG A 27 -5.86 5.35 -11.15
C ARG A 27 -6.07 4.09 -11.98
N LEU A 28 -6.22 4.21 -13.30
CA LEU A 28 -6.30 3.06 -14.21
C LEU A 28 -4.95 2.36 -14.38
N GLN A 29 -3.86 3.04 -14.02
CA GLN A 29 -2.51 2.50 -14.06
C GLN A 29 -1.95 2.33 -12.65
N ASN A 30 -0.94 1.49 -12.52
CA ASN A 30 -0.21 1.32 -11.26
C ASN A 30 0.51 2.63 -10.92
N ALA A 31 0.43 3.06 -9.66
CA ALA A 31 1.14 4.24 -9.21
C ALA A 31 2.65 4.05 -9.26
N TYR A 32 3.37 5.12 -9.56
CA TYR A 32 4.82 5.14 -9.41
C TYR A 32 5.20 5.00 -7.93
N LEU A 33 6.08 4.04 -7.63
CA LEU A 33 6.65 3.86 -6.29
C LEU A 33 7.91 4.72 -6.14
N PRO A 34 8.02 5.55 -5.08
CA PRO A 34 9.26 6.22 -4.72
C PRO A 34 10.41 5.22 -4.53
N GLU A 35 11.65 5.63 -4.78
CA GLU A 35 12.82 4.74 -4.67
C GLU A 35 12.98 4.20 -3.24
N GLU A 36 12.66 5.02 -2.25
CA GLU A 36 12.68 4.66 -0.82
C GLU A 36 11.69 3.54 -0.47
N CYS A 37 10.66 3.34 -1.29
CA CYS A 37 9.68 2.27 -1.13
C CYS A 37 10.06 0.98 -1.85
N VAL A 38 11.04 0.99 -2.75
CA VAL A 38 11.36 -0.19 -3.56
C VAL A 38 12.02 -1.26 -2.69
N ALA A 39 11.46 -2.47 -2.74
CA ALA A 39 12.01 -3.63 -2.05
C ALA A 39 11.77 -4.90 -2.87
N GLU A 40 12.65 -5.88 -2.70
CA GLU A 40 12.55 -7.18 -3.39
C GLU A 40 11.73 -8.20 -2.59
N GLU A 41 11.69 -8.05 -1.26
CA GLU A 41 11.10 -9.01 -0.36
C GLU A 41 10.31 -8.34 0.77
N PHE A 42 9.20 -8.98 1.14
CA PHE A 42 8.29 -8.57 2.20
C PHE A 42 8.01 -9.73 3.16
N SER A 43 7.74 -9.38 4.41
CA SER A 43 7.42 -10.33 5.49
C SER A 43 5.92 -10.45 5.71
N GLU A 44 5.48 -11.60 6.25
CA GLU A 44 4.09 -11.76 6.66
C GLU A 44 3.69 -10.72 7.72
N LYS A 45 2.47 -10.20 7.62
CA LYS A 45 1.90 -9.12 8.44
C LYS A 45 2.58 -7.75 8.28
N GLU A 46 3.48 -7.61 7.33
CA GLU A 46 4.07 -6.32 7.00
C GLU A 46 3.03 -5.41 6.34
N ILE A 47 3.00 -4.14 6.75
CA ILE A 47 2.16 -3.11 6.13
C ILE A 47 2.94 -2.45 5.00
N VAL A 48 2.41 -2.57 3.80
CA VAL A 48 3.00 -2.12 2.54
C VAL A 48 2.02 -1.20 1.81
N TRP A 49 2.49 -0.52 0.77
CA TRP A 49 1.65 0.20 -0.17
C TRP A 49 1.44 -0.63 -1.43
N SER A 50 0.20 -0.82 -1.86
CA SER A 50 -0.10 -1.42 -3.17
C SER A 50 -0.21 -0.33 -4.24
N ALA A 51 0.69 -0.35 -5.22
CA ALA A 51 0.66 0.54 -6.37
C ALA A 51 -0.55 0.29 -7.28
N ALA A 52 -0.98 -0.97 -7.39
CA ALA A 52 -2.15 -1.37 -8.18
C ALA A 52 -3.47 -0.90 -7.56
N HIS A 53 -3.56 -0.90 -6.23
CA HIS A 53 -4.79 -0.51 -5.51
C HIS A 53 -4.75 0.91 -4.95
N HIS A 54 -3.62 1.61 -5.06
CA HIS A 54 -3.41 2.96 -4.54
C HIS A 54 -3.78 3.09 -3.06
N ALA A 55 -3.43 2.07 -2.28
CA ALA A 55 -3.87 1.90 -0.91
C ALA A 55 -2.83 1.12 -0.06
N PRO A 56 -2.81 1.33 1.26
CA PRO A 56 -2.08 0.46 2.17
C PRO A 56 -2.64 -0.97 2.12
N ALA A 57 -1.78 -1.95 2.32
CA ALA A 57 -2.13 -3.37 2.33
C ALA A 57 -1.29 -4.13 3.36
N GLU A 58 -1.84 -5.20 3.90
CA GLU A 58 -1.12 -6.14 4.75
C GLU A 58 -0.70 -7.37 3.95
N ILE A 59 0.57 -7.79 4.05
CA ILE A 59 1.02 -9.06 3.48
C ILE A 59 0.41 -10.22 4.28
N LYS A 60 -0.38 -11.07 3.61
CA LYS A 60 -0.96 -12.27 4.19
C LYS A 60 -0.09 -13.52 4.01
N GLY A 61 0.77 -13.52 2.99
CA GLY A 61 1.68 -14.64 2.74
C GLY A 61 2.38 -14.51 1.40
N ARG A 62 3.49 -15.25 1.25
CA ARG A 62 4.20 -15.40 -0.03
C ARG A 62 3.58 -16.53 -0.84
N LEU A 63 3.42 -16.33 -2.14
CA LEU A 63 2.93 -17.35 -3.07
C LEU A 63 4.04 -18.33 -3.45
N ASP A 64 3.67 -19.45 -4.09
CA ASP A 64 4.62 -20.47 -4.50
C ASP A 64 5.64 -19.95 -5.54
N ASP A 65 6.89 -19.79 -5.11
CA ASP A 65 7.96 -19.23 -5.93
C ASP A 65 8.18 -20.02 -7.24
N ALA A 66 8.08 -21.35 -7.20
CA ALA A 66 8.28 -22.21 -8.37
C ALA A 66 7.22 -21.98 -9.46
N LYS A 67 6.01 -21.60 -9.07
CA LYS A 67 4.92 -21.27 -9.98
C LYS A 67 4.94 -19.82 -10.45
N TYR A 68 5.19 -18.86 -9.57
CA TYR A 68 4.95 -17.44 -9.84
C TYR A 68 6.20 -16.68 -10.31
N ILE A 69 7.40 -17.00 -9.81
CA ILE A 69 8.63 -16.33 -10.25
C ILE A 69 8.87 -16.50 -11.75
N PRO A 70 8.67 -17.68 -12.38
CA PRO A 70 8.83 -17.82 -13.83
C PRO A 70 7.86 -16.96 -14.67
N LEU A 71 6.71 -16.56 -14.11
CA LEU A 71 5.68 -15.78 -14.80
C LEU A 71 5.91 -14.27 -14.66
N TYR A 72 6.35 -13.82 -13.49
CA TYR A 72 6.44 -12.40 -13.13
C TYR A 72 7.88 -11.90 -12.94
N GLY A 73 8.86 -12.80 -12.89
CA GLY A 73 10.27 -12.50 -12.65
C GLY A 73 10.62 -12.17 -11.19
N VAL A 74 9.62 -12.04 -10.32
CA VAL A 74 9.78 -11.66 -8.91
C VAL A 74 8.85 -12.50 -8.01
N PRO A 75 9.08 -12.52 -6.69
CA PRO A 75 8.13 -13.10 -5.74
C PRO A 75 6.77 -12.42 -5.80
N CYS A 76 5.71 -13.20 -5.62
CA CYS A 76 4.34 -12.70 -5.55
C CYS A 76 3.76 -12.93 -4.16
N TYR A 77 2.90 -12.02 -3.72
CA TYR A 77 2.35 -12.01 -2.37
C TYR A 77 0.82 -11.99 -2.40
N ALA A 78 0.21 -12.70 -1.46
CA ALA A 78 -1.17 -12.51 -1.07
C ALA A 78 -1.23 -11.28 -0.15
N ILE A 79 -2.12 -10.34 -0.47
CA ILE A 79 -2.28 -9.09 0.25
C ILE A 79 -3.73 -8.88 0.66
N TYR A 80 -3.94 -8.14 1.74
CA TYR A 80 -5.26 -7.69 2.17
C TYR A 80 -5.31 -6.17 2.20
N ILE A 81 -6.28 -5.60 1.50
CA ILE A 81 -6.48 -4.15 1.42
C ILE A 81 -7.64 -3.82 2.36
N PRO A 82 -7.39 -3.15 3.49
CA PRO A 82 -8.45 -2.69 4.37
C PRO A 82 -9.22 -1.54 3.73
N GLU A 83 -10.54 -1.58 3.84
CA GLU A 83 -11.45 -0.51 3.43
C GLU A 83 -12.28 -0.05 4.64
N LYS A 84 -12.43 1.27 4.77
CA LYS A 84 -13.34 1.83 5.77
C LYS A 84 -14.77 1.48 5.38
N VAL A 85 -15.50 0.87 6.31
CA VAL A 85 -16.93 0.59 6.13
C VAL A 85 -17.69 1.76 6.74
N ASP A 86 -18.42 2.49 5.90
CA ASP A 86 -19.38 3.47 6.42
C ASP A 86 -20.51 2.73 7.12
N SER A 87 -20.65 2.98 8.43
CA SER A 87 -21.56 2.27 9.33
C SER A 87 -23.05 2.44 8.97
N SER A 88 -23.37 3.36 8.05
CA SER A 88 -24.73 3.56 7.52
C SER A 88 -25.14 2.53 6.48
N GLU A 89 -24.19 1.84 5.84
CA GLU A 89 -24.43 0.86 4.76
C GLU A 89 -24.22 -0.59 5.23
N SER A 90 -23.61 -0.80 6.40
CA SER A 90 -23.35 -2.14 6.93
C SER A 90 -24.59 -2.75 7.59
N SER A 91 -25.10 -3.86 7.05
CA SER A 91 -26.13 -4.68 7.71
C SER A 91 -25.63 -5.40 8.98
N TYR A 92 -24.33 -5.30 9.28
CA TYR A 92 -23.69 -5.87 10.47
C TYR A 92 -23.20 -4.74 11.37
N SER A 93 -23.78 -4.61 12.56
CA SER A 93 -23.63 -3.45 13.44
C SER A 93 -22.28 -3.31 14.15
N ASN A 94 -21.28 -4.17 13.88
CA ASN A 94 -20.01 -4.22 14.63
C ASN A 94 -18.74 -4.36 13.77
N THR A 95 -18.81 -4.19 12.45
CA THR A 95 -17.62 -4.30 11.59
C THR A 95 -17.06 -2.92 11.28
N GLU A 96 -16.02 -2.51 12.00
CA GLU A 96 -15.36 -1.20 11.81
C GLU A 96 -14.44 -1.16 10.58
N VAL A 97 -13.95 -2.31 10.11
CA VAL A 97 -13.02 -2.44 8.99
C VAL A 97 -13.42 -3.61 8.09
N GLY A 98 -13.66 -3.30 6.83
CA GLY A 98 -13.87 -4.26 5.75
C GLY A 98 -12.62 -4.32 4.87
N GLY A 99 -12.75 -4.95 3.70
CA GLY A 99 -11.66 -5.01 2.74
C GLY A 99 -11.72 -6.27 1.88
N PHE A 100 -10.72 -6.43 1.02
CA PHE A 100 -10.63 -7.56 0.11
C PHE A 100 -9.21 -8.13 0.04
N ASN A 101 -9.13 -9.40 -0.34
CA ASN A 101 -7.85 -10.04 -0.63
C ASN A 101 -7.50 -9.85 -2.10
N ALA A 102 -6.23 -9.62 -2.37
CA ALA A 102 -5.68 -9.54 -3.71
C ALA A 102 -4.32 -10.24 -3.77
N TYR A 103 -3.74 -10.28 -4.97
CA TYR A 103 -2.38 -10.78 -5.19
C TYR A 103 -1.59 -9.73 -5.94
N SER A 104 -0.34 -9.54 -5.54
CA SER A 104 0.51 -8.52 -6.14
C SER A 104 1.97 -9.02 -6.21
N PRO A 105 2.67 -8.78 -7.33
CA PRO A 105 4.10 -9.03 -7.44
C PRO A 105 4.89 -8.02 -6.60
N ALA A 106 6.11 -8.38 -6.20
CA ALA A 106 6.95 -7.53 -5.35
C ALA A 106 7.18 -6.12 -5.92
N TYR A 107 7.34 -5.98 -7.24
CA TYR A 107 7.58 -4.69 -7.89
C TYR A 107 6.38 -3.72 -7.86
N ASP A 108 5.18 -4.22 -7.55
CA ASP A 108 3.96 -3.40 -7.40
C ASP A 108 3.67 -3.06 -5.92
N LEU A 109 4.55 -3.49 -5.00
CA LEU A 109 4.45 -3.25 -3.58
C LEU A 109 5.55 -2.30 -3.11
N GLY A 110 5.16 -1.32 -2.31
CA GLY A 110 6.06 -0.34 -1.70
C GLY A 110 6.26 -0.60 -0.22
N LYS A 111 7.51 -0.75 0.21
CA LYS A 111 7.89 -0.83 1.62
C LYS A 111 7.70 0.51 2.30
N LEU A 112 7.22 0.49 3.54
CA LEU A 112 6.92 1.71 4.31
C LEU A 112 7.84 1.90 5.52
N GLU A 113 8.89 1.09 5.65
CA GLU A 113 9.81 1.10 6.79
C GLU A 113 10.52 2.44 6.98
N HIS A 114 10.86 3.16 5.90
CA HIS A 114 11.49 4.47 5.98
C HIS A 114 10.63 5.50 6.72
N LEU A 115 9.31 5.33 6.70
CA LEU A 115 8.36 6.22 7.39
C LEU A 115 8.44 6.07 8.92
N LEU A 116 8.87 4.91 9.43
CA LEU A 116 9.07 4.69 10.87
C LEU A 116 10.12 5.66 11.44
N GLY A 117 11.16 5.99 10.66
CA GLY A 117 12.19 6.97 11.03
C GLY A 117 11.66 8.39 11.20
N TYR A 118 10.49 8.70 10.64
CA TYR A 118 9.79 9.98 10.78
C TYR A 118 8.69 9.96 11.85
N GLY A 119 8.55 8.86 12.60
CA GLY A 119 7.56 8.71 13.68
C GLY A 119 6.16 8.35 13.20
N VAL A 120 6.02 7.81 11.99
CA VAL A 120 4.73 7.29 11.48
C VAL A 120 4.45 5.93 12.10
N ASP A 121 3.23 5.74 12.60
CA ASP A 121 2.75 4.44 13.11
C ASP A 121 2.00 3.70 12.01
N LEU A 122 2.62 2.65 11.47
CA LEU A 122 2.08 1.84 10.37
C LEU A 122 0.91 0.93 10.81
N THR A 123 0.71 0.72 12.11
CA THR A 123 -0.38 -0.15 12.62
C THR A 123 -1.74 0.54 12.62
N ARG A 124 -1.76 1.85 12.36
CA ARG A 124 -2.96 2.71 12.38
C ARG A 124 -3.39 3.20 11.00
N VAL A 125 -2.80 2.62 9.95
CA VAL A 125 -2.98 3.03 8.55
C VAL A 125 -4.25 2.42 7.95
#